data_AF-A0A955K866-F1
#
_entry.id   AF-A0A955K866-F1
#
_cell.length_a   1.000
_cell.length_b   1.000
_cell.length_c   1.000
_cell.angle_alpha   90.00
_cell.angle_beta   90.00
_cell.angle_gamma   90.00
#
_symmetry.space_group_name_H-M   'P 1'
#
loop_
_entity.id
_entity.type
_entity.pdbx_description
1 polymer ?
#
loop_
_entity_poly.entity_id
_entity_poly.type
_entity_poly.pdbx_seq_one_letter_code
_entity_poly.pdbx_strand_id
1 'polypeptide(L)' 'MTIIGLKELSQNAGKIAERVAKGEKFTVVKRSKPVFIISAPLPAKDEDKKQELTGWTKQAINKYKNALTELHTS' A
#
# COMPACT_ATOMS: atom_id res chain seq x y z
N MET A 1 2.84 -16.08 15.40
CA MET A 1 1.56 -15.65 14.77
C MET A 1 0.59 -15.41 15.90
N THR A 2 0.18 -14.16 16.13
CA THR A 2 -0.61 -13.77 17.31
C THR A 2 -2.03 -13.41 16.87
N ILE A 3 -3.06 -13.90 17.57
CA ILE A 3 -4.47 -13.60 17.22
C ILE A 3 -4.99 -12.54 18.21
N ILE A 4 -5.56 -11.46 17.68
CA ILE A 4 -6.10 -10.35 18.48
C ILE A 4 -7.50 -9.96 18.02
N GLY A 5 -8.32 -9.48 18.94
CA GLY A 5 -9.64 -8.93 18.62
C GLY A 5 -9.59 -7.46 18.22
N LEU A 6 -10.64 -6.95 17.56
CA LEU A 6 -10.77 -5.51 17.24
C LEU A 6 -10.67 -4.59 18.46
N LYS A 7 -11.22 -5.01 19.61
CA LYS A 7 -11.16 -4.24 20.85
C LYS A 7 -9.72 -4.12 21.36
N GLU A 8 -8.97 -5.21 21.30
CA GLU A 8 -7.57 -5.25 21.74
C GLU A 8 -6.66 -4.45 20.81
N LEU A 9 -6.91 -4.52 19.49
CA LEU A 9 -6.27 -3.67 18.51
C LEU A 9 -6.49 -2.18 18.81
N SER A 10 -7.74 -1.79 19.12
CA SER A 10 -8.06 -0.39 19.43
C SER A 10 -7.42 0.10 20.73
N GLN A 11 -7.29 -0.75 21.75
CA GLN A 11 -6.73 -0.37 23.05
C GLN A 11 -5.19 -0.34 23.05
N ASN A 12 -4.55 -1.17 22.22
CA ASN A 12 -3.11 -1.38 22.23
C ASN A 12 -2.44 -1.06 20.87
N ALA A 13 -3.06 -0.23 20.03
CA ALA A 13 -2.63 0.04 18.66
C ALA A 13 -1.14 0.42 18.55
N GLY A 14 -0.66 1.31 19.43
CA GLY A 14 0.75 1.74 19.43
C GLY A 14 1.72 0.58 19.69
N LYS A 15 1.50 -0.20 20.75
CA LYS A 15 2.35 -1.37 21.08
C LYS A 15 2.31 -2.43 20.00
N ILE A 16 1.13 -2.66 19.40
CA ILE A 16 0.97 -3.60 18.30
C ILE A 16 1.76 -3.11 17.09
N ALA A 17 1.68 -1.83 16.74
CA ALA A 17 2.45 -1.24 15.64
C ALA A 17 3.97 -1.39 15.85
N GLU A 18 4.48 -1.16 17.06
CA GLU A 18 5.90 -1.37 17.38
C GLU A 18 6.32 -2.84 17.21
N ARG A 19 5.49 -3.80 17.62
CA ARG A 19 5.77 -5.23 17.45
C ARG A 19 5.71 -5.65 15.99
N VAL A 20 4.75 -5.10 15.25
CA VAL A 20 4.63 -5.28 13.80
C VAL A 20 5.87 -4.76 13.09
N ALA A 21 6.36 -3.57 13.45
CA ALA A 21 7.59 -3.00 12.89
C ALA A 21 8.84 -3.87 13.15
N LYS A 22 8.86 -4.62 14.26
CA LYS A 22 9.90 -5.60 14.58
C LYS A 22 9.77 -6.92 13.81
N GLY A 23 8.76 -7.05 12.94
CA GLY A 23 8.53 -8.24 12.11
C GLY A 23 7.45 -9.19 12.64
N GLU A 24 6.75 -8.84 13.73
CA GLU A 24 5.67 -9.68 14.24
C GLU A 24 4.42 -9.59 13.35
N LYS A 25 3.66 -10.69 13.27
CA LYS A 25 2.41 -10.79 12.50
C LYS A 25 1.23 -11.06 13.41
N PHE A 26 0.17 -10.28 13.21
CA PHE A 26 -1.07 -10.35 13.97
C PHE A 26 -2.26 -10.68 13.06
N THR A 27 -3.08 -11.64 13.45
CA THR A 27 -4.37 -11.91 12.82
C THR A 27 -5.46 -11.21 13.62
N VAL A 28 -6.18 -10.30 12.99
CA VAL A 28 -7.30 -9.61 13.61
C VAL A 28 -8.58 -10.39 13.36
N VAL A 29 -9.29 -10.72 14.44
CA VAL A 29 -10.55 -11.46 14.40
C VAL A 29 -11.73 -10.61 14.89
N LYS A 30 -12.92 -10.88 14.34
CA LYS A 30 -14.21 -10.33 14.78
C LYS A 30 -15.19 -11.49 14.94
N ARG A 31 -15.78 -11.64 16.12
CA ARG A 31 -16.70 -12.76 16.46
C ARG A 31 -16.10 -14.12 16.05
N SER A 32 -14.86 -14.36 16.46
CA SER A 32 -14.10 -15.59 16.16
C SER A 32 -13.82 -15.86 14.67
N LYS A 33 -14.03 -14.89 13.78
CA LYS A 33 -13.69 -15.00 12.35
C LYS A 33 -12.53 -14.06 12.01
N PRO A 34 -11.49 -14.53 11.29
CA PRO A 34 -10.40 -13.67 10.82
C PRO A 34 -10.92 -12.64 9.82
N VAL A 35 -10.45 -11.41 9.93
CA VAL A 35 -10.86 -10.28 9.08
C VAL A 35 -9.68 -9.75 8.28
N PHE A 36 -8.53 -9.54 8.92
CA PHE A 36 -7.30 -9.08 8.25
C PHE A 36 -6.06 -9.47 9.05
N ILE A 37 -4.89 -9.35 8.41
CA ILE A 37 -3.59 -9.60 9.01
C ILE A 37 -2.80 -8.29 9.01
N ILE A 38 -2.16 -7.99 10.13
CA ILE A 38 -1.21 -6.89 10.27
C ILE A 38 0.20 -7.48 10.26
N SER A 39 1.03 -7.03 9.34
CA SER A 39 2.42 -7.42 9.21
C SER A 39 3.28 -6.20 8.94
N ALA A 40 4.59 -6.31 9.23
CA ALA A 40 5.55 -5.28 8.84
C ALA A 40 5.35 -4.94 7.36
N PRO A 41 5.43 -3.64 6.98
CA PRO A 41 5.60 -3.32 5.57
C PRO A 41 6.80 -4.12 5.08
N LEU A 42 6.66 -4.75 3.91
CA LEU A 42 7.80 -5.36 3.24
C LEU A 42 8.91 -4.28 3.18
N PRO A 43 10.18 -4.63 3.45
CA PRO A 43 11.24 -3.65 3.32
C PRO A 43 11.08 -3.04 1.94
N ALA A 44 10.84 -1.74 1.90
CA ALA A 44 10.94 -1.02 0.65
C ALA A 44 12.37 -1.30 0.20
N LYS A 45 12.55 -2.15 -0.81
CA LYS A 45 13.67 -1.94 -1.69
C LYS A 45 13.50 -0.50 -2.14
N ASP A 46 14.47 0.35 -1.84
CA ASP A 46 14.55 1.75 -2.21
C ASP A 46 14.52 1.99 -3.75
N GLU A 47 13.92 1.10 -4.55
CA GLU A 47 13.92 1.15 -6.02
C GLU A 47 12.56 1.17 -6.73
N ASP A 48 11.40 1.04 -6.06
CA ASP A 48 10.13 0.88 -6.79
C ASP A 48 9.11 2.00 -6.54
N LYS A 49 9.54 3.25 -6.73
CA LYS A 49 8.66 4.34 -7.21
C LYS A 49 9.01 4.71 -8.66
N LYS A 50 9.08 3.71 -9.53
CA LYS A 50 8.63 3.87 -10.92
C LYS A 50 7.45 2.94 -11.09
N GLN A 51 6.25 3.47 -10.89
CA GLN A 51 5.09 2.83 -11.50
C GLN A 51 5.39 2.80 -13.00
N GLU A 52 5.81 1.64 -13.51
CA GLU A 52 5.95 1.46 -14.94
C GLU A 52 4.60 1.78 -15.56
N LEU A 53 4.56 2.85 -16.35
CA LEU A 53 3.34 3.31 -17.00
C LEU A 53 2.76 2.12 -17.76
N THR A 54 1.56 1.69 -17.35
CA THR A 54 0.83 0.62 -18.02
C THR A 54 0.70 0.95 -19.51
N GLY A 55 0.63 -0.07 -20.37
CA GLY A 55 0.65 0.11 -21.84
C GLY A 55 -0.40 1.11 -22.37
N TRP A 56 -1.57 1.18 -21.73
CA TRP A 56 -2.61 2.15 -22.08
C TRP A 56 -2.24 3.60 -21.74
N THR A 57 -1.52 3.84 -20.64
CA THR A 57 -1.09 5.18 -20.22
C THR A 57 -0.04 5.74 -21.19
N LYS A 58 0.88 4.90 -21.66
CA LYS A 58 1.85 5.28 -22.70
C LYS A 58 1.14 5.67 -24.01
N GLN A 59 0.09 4.93 -24.40
CA GLN A 59 -0.72 5.25 -25.58
C GLN A 59 -1.50 6.56 -25.42
N ALA A 60 -2.09 6.80 -24.24
CA ALA A 60 -2.81 8.03 -23.97
C ALA A 60 -1.89 9.25 -24.07
N ILE A 61 -0.72 9.21 -23.43
CA ILE A 61 0.27 10.31 -23.49
C ILE A 61 0.69 10.56 -24.94
N ASN A 62 0.97 9.51 -25.72
CA ASN A 62 1.35 9.66 -27.13
C ASN A 62 0.24 10.30 -27.97
N LYS A 63 -1.03 9.97 -27.71
CA LYS A 63 -2.19 10.55 -28.41
C LYS A 63 -2.31 12.06 -28.19
N TYR A 64 -1.99 12.55 -27.00
CA TYR A 64 -2.12 13.98 -26.65
C TYR A 64 -0.83 14.80 -26.84
N LYS A 65 0.31 14.14 -27.11
CA LYS A 65 1.61 14.82 -27.30
C LYS A 65 1.60 15.80 -28.48
N ASN A 66 0.92 15.46 -29.57
CA ASN A 66 0.84 16.32 -30.75
C ASN A 66 0.03 17.59 -30.45
N ALA A 67 -1.15 17.44 -29.82
CA ALA A 67 -2.00 18.57 -29.44
C ALA A 67 -1.31 19.53 -28.44
N LEU A 68 -0.47 19.00 -27.54
CA LEU A 68 0.31 19.81 -26.60
C LEU A 68 1.46 20.58 -27.28
N THR A 69 2.02 20.04 -28.36
CA THR A 69 3.10 20.69 -29.13
C THR A 69 2.56 21.86 -29.95
N GLU A 70 1.34 21.72 -30.47
CA GLU A 70 0.65 22.76 -31.24
C GLU A 70 0.26 23.98 -30.39
N LEU A 71 -0.08 23.77 -29.11
CA LEU A 71 -0.41 24.84 -28.16
C LEU A 71 0.79 25.69 -27.71
N HIS A 72 2.01 25.15 -27.79
CA HIS A 72 3.23 25.81 -27.32
C HIS A 72 4.03 26.47 -28.45
N THR A 73 3.52 26.41 -29.69
CA THR A 73 4.15 26.99 -30.90
C THR A 73 3.32 28.15 -31.50
N SER A 74 2.31 28.67 -30.79
CA SER A 74 1.60 29.93 -31.13
C SER A 74 2.10 31.11 -30.29
#